data_AF-A0A520XJJ9-F1
#
_entry.id   AF-A0A520XJJ9-F1
#
_cell.length_a   1.000
_cell.length_b   1.000
_cell.length_c   1.000
_cell.angle_alpha   90.00
_cell.angle_beta   90.00
_cell.angle_gamma   90.00
#
_symmetry.space_group_name_H-M   'P 1'
#
loop_
_entity.id
_entity.type
_entity.pdbx_description
1 polymer ?
#
loop_
_entity_poly.entity_id
_entity_poly.type
_entity_poly.pdbx_seq_one_letter_code
_entity_poly.pdbx_strand_id
1 'polypeptide(L)'
;MSAAGRTLDLLRSFDRLFEGVVMSAGEWDERAFSDWLEAAIGDGESLDRQAAKIVTRAVRRAQRLQRYWAIRTDGPEDWRMRVDETLGSAGWRPGLELAEWGMAVDPDPELFEEYSERFRAVNFTPVALAFEEWLENR
;
A
#
# COMPACT_ATOMS: atom_id res chain seq x y z
N MET A 1 -17.92 -0.25 10.11
CA MET A 1 -16.51 0.15 9.95
C MET A 1 -16.49 1.55 9.33
N SER A 2 -15.69 2.48 9.85
CA SER A 2 -15.56 3.82 9.23
C SER A 2 -14.80 3.74 7.90
N ALA A 3 -14.88 4.77 7.06
CA ALA A 3 -14.14 4.79 5.82
C ALA A 3 -12.63 4.91 6.09
N ALA A 4 -12.24 5.65 7.13
CA ALA A 4 -10.86 5.69 7.61
C ALA A 4 -10.37 4.30 8.07
N GLY A 5 -11.15 3.60 8.91
CA GLY A 5 -10.81 2.26 9.40
C GLY A 5 -10.63 1.25 8.28
N ARG A 6 -11.52 1.28 7.27
CA ARG A 6 -11.38 0.43 6.08
C ARG A 6 -10.12 0.76 5.27
N THR A 7 -9.79 2.04 5.14
CA THR A 7 -8.59 2.49 4.43
C THR A 7 -7.34 1.97 5.14
N LEU A 8 -7.28 2.09 6.47
CA LEU A 8 -6.19 1.56 7.30
C LEU A 8 -6.01 0.04 7.12
N ASP A 9 -7.09 -0.73 7.15
CA ASP A 9 -7.02 -2.18 6.95
C ASP A 9 -6.51 -2.56 5.56
N LEU A 10 -6.90 -1.81 4.52
CA LEU A 10 -6.43 -2.01 3.16
C LEU A 10 -4.95 -1.60 2.99
N LEU A 11 -4.50 -0.52 3.65
CA LEU A 11 -3.08 -0.13 3.68
C LEU A 11 -2.21 -1.22 4.33
N ARG A 12 -2.65 -1.76 5.48
CA ARG A 12 -2.00 -2.91 6.12
C ARG A 12 -2.02 -4.17 5.24
N SER A 13 -3.06 -4.33 4.42
CA SER A 13 -3.13 -5.42 3.45
C SER A 13 -2.13 -5.23 2.30
N PHE A 14 -1.89 -4.00 1.84
CA PHE A 14 -0.85 -3.69 0.85
C PHE A 14 0.54 -4.01 1.38
N ASP A 15 0.83 -3.65 2.64
CA ASP A 15 2.14 -3.93 3.24
C ASP A 15 2.37 -5.44 3.34
N ARG A 16 1.37 -6.20 3.80
CA ARG A 16 1.42 -7.67 3.84
C ARG A 16 1.58 -8.30 2.46
N LEU A 17 0.93 -7.75 1.43
CA LEU A 17 1.12 -8.17 0.03
C LEU A 17 2.56 -7.97 -0.42
N PHE A 18 3.12 -6.78 -0.21
CA PHE A 18 4.47 -6.47 -0.66
C PHE A 18 5.51 -7.26 0.11
N GLU A 19 5.40 -7.33 1.44
CA GLU A 19 6.24 -8.15 2.29
C GLU A 19 6.21 -9.62 1.86
N GLY A 20 5.04 -10.23 1.78
CA GLY A 20 4.90 -11.63 1.37
C GLY A 20 5.54 -11.89 0.01
N VAL A 21 5.35 -10.99 -0.96
CA VAL A 21 5.89 -11.15 -2.31
C VAL A 21 7.42 -11.04 -2.34
N VAL A 22 8.01 -10.08 -1.64
CA VAL A 22 9.48 -9.89 -1.70
C VAL A 22 10.25 -10.86 -0.80
N MET A 23 9.58 -11.41 0.23
CA MET A 23 10.16 -12.38 1.16
C MET A 23 9.98 -13.82 0.68
N SER A 24 8.88 -14.11 -0.01
CA SER A 24 8.52 -15.48 -0.45
C SER A 24 8.00 -15.51 -1.89
N ALA A 25 8.71 -14.89 -2.84
CA ALA A 25 8.26 -14.73 -4.23
C ALA A 25 7.83 -16.04 -4.93
N GLY A 26 8.42 -17.18 -4.55
CA GLY A 26 8.07 -18.50 -5.07
C GLY A 26 6.71 -19.05 -4.62
N GLU A 27 6.14 -18.48 -3.54
CA GLU A 27 4.83 -18.86 -3.00
C GLU A 27 3.69 -18.04 -3.61
N TRP A 28 4.01 -16.98 -4.36
CA TRP A 28 3.03 -16.08 -4.98
C TRP A 28 2.79 -16.43 -6.44
N ASP A 29 1.77 -17.25 -6.67
CA ASP A 29 1.22 -17.56 -7.99
C ASP A 29 -0.08 -16.77 -8.28
N GLU A 30 -0.71 -17.02 -9.44
CA GLU A 30 -1.95 -16.35 -9.81
C GLU A 30 -3.07 -16.55 -8.78
N ARG A 31 -3.14 -17.74 -8.18
CA ARG A 31 -4.14 -18.07 -7.17
C ARG A 31 -3.89 -17.28 -5.89
N ALA A 32 -2.66 -17.20 -5.41
CA ALA A 32 -2.31 -16.41 -4.23
C ALA A 32 -2.69 -14.92 -4.39
N PHE A 33 -2.50 -14.35 -5.59
CA PHE A 33 -2.95 -12.98 -5.87
C PHE A 33 -4.47 -12.84 -5.90
N SER A 34 -5.19 -13.84 -6.43
CA SER A 34 -6.66 -13.86 -6.42
C SER A 34 -7.21 -13.97 -5.01
N ASP A 35 -6.68 -14.89 -4.21
CA ASP A 35 -7.08 -15.11 -2.82
C ASP A 35 -6.82 -13.85 -1.98
N TRP A 36 -5.67 -13.18 -2.17
CA TRP A 36 -5.40 -11.89 -1.54
C TRP A 36 -6.41 -10.81 -1.97
N LEU A 37 -6.75 -10.73 -3.26
CA LEU A 37 -7.66 -9.72 -3.77
C LEU A 37 -9.08 -9.91 -3.20
N GLU A 38 -9.56 -11.14 -3.11
CA GLU A 38 -10.83 -11.49 -2.48
C GLU A 38 -10.83 -11.08 -1.01
N ALA A 39 -9.78 -11.43 -0.26
CA ALA A 39 -9.65 -11.07 1.15
C ALA A 39 -9.53 -9.54 1.36
N ALA A 40 -8.85 -8.82 0.47
CA ALA A 40 -8.66 -7.37 0.57
C ALA A 40 -9.94 -6.57 0.27
N ILE A 41 -10.82 -7.10 -0.59
CA ILE A 41 -12.11 -6.46 -0.91
C ILE A 41 -13.17 -6.80 0.15
N GLY A 42 -13.10 -7.99 0.74
CA GLY A 42 -14.03 -8.50 1.76
C GLY A 42 -15.34 -9.01 1.17
N ASP A 43 -16.10 -9.73 2.00
CA ASP A 43 -17.39 -10.34 1.62
C ASP A 43 -18.48 -9.27 1.42
N GLY A 44 -18.59 -8.75 0.19
CA GLY A 44 -19.79 -8.07 -0.29
C GLY A 44 -19.80 -6.53 -0.26
N GLU A 45 -18.73 -5.88 0.21
CA GLU A 45 -18.63 -4.42 0.16
C GLU A 45 -17.81 -3.98 -1.07
N SER A 46 -18.49 -3.50 -2.13
CA SER A 46 -17.79 -2.99 -3.31
C SER A 46 -16.90 -1.81 -2.94
N LEU A 47 -15.60 -1.89 -3.27
CA LEU A 47 -14.74 -0.70 -3.31
C LEU A 47 -15.32 0.31 -4.29
N ASP A 48 -15.18 1.60 -3.98
CA ASP A 48 -15.46 2.61 -4.97
C ASP A 48 -14.52 2.47 -6.19
N ARG A 49 -14.87 3.14 -7.29
CA ARG A 49 -14.10 3.04 -8.53
C ARG A 49 -12.65 3.53 -8.39
N GLN A 50 -12.37 4.46 -7.48
CA GLN A 50 -11.04 5.01 -7.27
C GLN A 50 -10.18 4.05 -6.45
N ALA A 51 -10.68 3.56 -5.32
CA ALA A 51 -10.04 2.54 -4.51
C ALA A 51 -9.75 1.27 -5.33
N ALA A 52 -10.69 0.79 -6.14
CA ALA A 52 -10.48 -0.37 -7.02
C ALA A 52 -9.33 -0.17 -8.03
N LYS A 53 -9.18 1.05 -8.59
CA LYS A 53 -8.04 1.38 -9.47
C LYS A 53 -6.72 1.39 -8.71
N ILE A 54 -6.71 1.85 -7.46
CA ILE A 54 -5.51 1.87 -6.61
C ILE A 54 -5.09 0.43 -6.26
N VAL A 55 -6.03 -0.42 -5.83
CA VAL A 55 -5.80 -1.85 -5.56
C VAL A 55 -5.23 -2.55 -6.80
N THR A 56 -5.84 -2.33 -7.97
CA THR A 56 -5.32 -2.91 -9.23
C THR A 56 -3.87 -2.49 -9.51
N ARG A 57 -3.51 -1.23 -9.21
CA ARG A 57 -2.13 -0.77 -9.36
C ARG A 57 -1.20 -1.41 -8.35
N ALA A 58 -1.62 -1.57 -7.09
CA ALA A 58 -0.85 -2.28 -6.08
C ALA A 58 -0.55 -3.72 -6.49
N VAL A 59 -1.55 -4.47 -6.96
CA VAL A 59 -1.38 -5.84 -7.47
C VAL A 59 -0.38 -5.89 -8.63
N ARG A 60 -0.46 -4.95 -9.58
CA ARG A 60 0.51 -4.89 -10.70
C ARG A 60 1.94 -4.62 -10.23
N ARG A 61 2.13 -3.82 -9.16
CA ARG A 61 3.44 -3.61 -8.53
C ARG A 61 3.92 -4.88 -7.84
N ALA A 62 3.05 -5.54 -7.07
CA ALA A 62 3.32 -6.82 -6.43
C ALA A 62 3.74 -7.89 -7.45
N GLN A 63 3.03 -8.05 -8.56
CA GLN A 63 3.43 -8.97 -9.64
C GLN A 63 4.80 -8.63 -10.25
N ARG A 64 5.20 -7.35 -10.29
CA ARG A 64 6.53 -6.96 -10.75
C ARG A 64 7.61 -7.30 -9.71
N LEU A 65 7.32 -7.10 -8.41
CA LEU A 65 8.18 -7.55 -7.31
C LEU A 65 8.37 -9.07 -7.38
N GLN A 66 7.28 -9.82 -7.53
CA GLN A 66 7.29 -11.28 -7.63
C GLN A 66 8.24 -11.74 -8.75
N ARG A 67 8.08 -11.22 -9.96
CA ARG A 67 8.97 -11.57 -11.09
C ARG A 67 10.44 -11.22 -10.85
N TYR A 68 10.71 -10.11 -10.16
CA TYR A 68 12.08 -9.68 -9.86
C TYR A 68 12.76 -10.58 -8.82
N TRP A 69 12.02 -10.93 -7.75
CA TRP A 69 12.51 -11.71 -6.62
C TRP A 69 12.42 -13.23 -6.84
N ALA A 70 11.58 -13.72 -7.77
CA ALA A 70 11.47 -15.16 -8.06
C ALA A 70 12.78 -15.79 -8.60
N ILE A 71 13.70 -14.97 -9.13
CA ILE A 71 14.99 -15.42 -9.66
C ILE A 71 16.18 -14.96 -8.81
N ARG A 72 15.94 -14.27 -7.70
CA ARG A 72 16.98 -13.73 -6.80
C ARG A 72 16.86 -14.37 -5.42
N THR A 73 17.99 -14.64 -4.79
CA THR A 73 18.03 -15.28 -3.47
C THR A 73 18.73 -14.41 -2.43
N ASP A 74 19.54 -13.45 -2.88
CA ASP A 74 20.23 -12.45 -2.10
C ASP A 74 19.50 -11.10 -2.15
N GLY A 75 19.48 -10.40 -1.03
CA GLY A 75 18.86 -9.08 -0.91
C GLY A 75 18.79 -8.62 0.55
N PRO A 76 18.38 -7.38 0.81
CA PRO A 76 18.18 -6.86 2.16
C PRO A 76 17.30 -7.75 3.03
N GLU A 77 17.50 -7.78 4.35
CA GLU A 77 16.60 -8.49 5.27
C GLU A 77 15.26 -7.76 5.44
N ASP A 78 15.29 -6.42 5.38
CA ASP A 78 14.09 -5.58 5.44
C ASP A 78 13.35 -5.63 4.09
N TRP A 79 12.08 -6.07 4.14
CA TRP A 79 11.21 -6.13 2.97
C TRP A 79 11.00 -4.76 2.31
N ARG A 80 11.03 -3.67 3.09
CA ARG A 80 10.89 -2.31 2.55
C ARG A 80 12.06 -1.95 1.65
N MET A 81 13.27 -2.28 2.08
CA MET A 81 14.47 -2.08 1.26
C MET A 81 14.44 -2.94 -0.03
N ARG A 82 13.83 -4.13 0.01
CA ARG A 82 13.62 -4.95 -1.21
C ARG A 82 12.65 -4.30 -2.21
N VAL A 83 11.58 -3.68 -1.71
CA VAL A 83 10.65 -2.89 -2.55
C VAL A 83 11.37 -1.69 -3.15
N ASP A 84 12.15 -0.96 -2.36
CA ASP A 84 12.96 0.17 -2.81
C ASP A 84 13.97 -0.23 -3.87
N GLU A 85 14.70 -1.32 -3.68
CA GLU A 85 15.68 -1.83 -4.65
C GLU A 85 15.03 -2.12 -6.01
N THR A 86 13.81 -2.68 -6.00
CA THR A 86 13.15 -3.15 -7.23
C THR A 86 12.40 -2.05 -7.96
N LEU A 87 11.69 -1.20 -7.21
CA LEU A 87 10.71 -0.25 -7.74
C LEU A 87 10.98 1.20 -7.34
N GLY A 88 11.86 1.44 -6.37
CA GLY A 88 12.05 2.74 -5.73
C GLY A 88 10.74 3.33 -5.22
N SER A 89 10.65 4.66 -5.23
CA SER A 89 9.44 5.39 -4.78
C SER A 89 8.16 5.01 -5.55
N ALA A 90 8.27 4.48 -6.77
CA ALA A 90 7.11 4.05 -7.54
C ALA A 90 6.41 2.80 -6.98
N GLY A 91 7.09 2.03 -6.12
CA GLY A 91 6.50 0.91 -5.37
C GLY A 91 5.47 1.38 -4.35
N TRP A 92 5.75 2.48 -3.67
CA TRP A 92 4.95 3.00 -2.55
C TRP A 92 3.76 3.87 -2.96
N ARG A 93 3.75 4.37 -4.21
CA ARG A 93 2.71 5.27 -4.72
C ARG A 93 1.27 4.78 -4.51
N PRO A 94 0.91 3.50 -4.77
CA PRO A 94 -0.46 3.05 -4.54
C PRO A 94 -0.90 3.18 -3.07
N GLY A 95 0.00 2.94 -2.11
CA GLY A 95 -0.29 3.15 -0.70
C GLY A 95 -0.54 4.62 -0.39
N LEU A 96 0.31 5.52 -0.89
CA LEU A 96 0.13 6.96 -0.70
C LEU A 96 -1.21 7.44 -1.30
N GLU A 97 -1.53 7.05 -2.52
CA GLU A 97 -2.77 7.43 -3.19
C GLU A 97 -4.02 6.91 -2.46
N LEU A 98 -3.93 5.74 -1.82
CA LEU A 98 -5.01 5.19 -1.01
C LEU A 98 -5.18 6.00 0.28
N ALA A 99 -4.08 6.34 0.96
CA ALA A 99 -4.11 7.17 2.16
C ALA A 99 -4.66 8.58 1.84
N GLU A 100 -4.22 9.20 0.73
CA GLU A 100 -4.75 10.49 0.24
C GLU A 100 -6.26 10.44 -0.02
N TRP A 101 -6.73 9.37 -0.67
CA TRP A 101 -8.16 9.17 -0.90
C TRP A 101 -8.92 9.02 0.42
N GLY A 102 -8.44 8.20 1.36
CA GLY A 102 -9.11 8.01 2.64
C GLY A 102 -9.15 9.31 3.46
N MET A 103 -8.04 10.05 3.51
CA MET A 103 -7.97 11.38 4.14
C MET A 103 -8.89 12.39 3.47
N ALA A 104 -9.14 12.27 2.16
CA ALA A 104 -10.10 13.13 1.47
C ALA A 104 -11.55 12.83 1.87
N VAL A 105 -11.88 11.55 2.11
CA VAL A 105 -13.24 11.06 2.41
C VAL A 105 -13.59 11.17 3.89
N ASP A 106 -12.71 10.72 4.78
CA ASP A 106 -12.91 10.56 6.22
C ASP A 106 -11.58 10.80 6.94
N PRO A 107 -11.19 12.08 7.16
CA PRO A 107 -9.94 12.40 7.85
C PRO A 107 -9.89 11.82 9.25
N ASP A 108 -8.76 11.20 9.57
CA ASP A 108 -8.56 10.54 10.85
C ASP A 108 -7.08 10.65 11.27
N PRO A 109 -6.76 10.84 12.57
CA PRO A 109 -5.39 10.96 13.03
C PRO A 109 -4.51 9.74 12.73
N GLU A 110 -5.03 8.52 12.90
CA GLU A 110 -4.28 7.28 12.63
C GLU A 110 -4.02 7.14 11.13
N LEU A 111 -5.02 7.48 10.30
CA LEU A 111 -4.84 7.52 8.85
C LEU A 111 -3.84 8.61 8.40
N PHE A 112 -3.76 9.74 9.13
CA PHE A 112 -2.79 10.79 8.85
C PHE A 112 -1.35 10.34 9.13
N GLU A 113 -1.12 9.53 10.17
CA GLU A 113 0.18 8.92 10.45
C GLU A 113 0.61 8.04 9.27
N GLU A 114 -0.27 7.14 8.82
CA GLU A 114 -0.01 6.24 7.68
C GLU A 114 0.19 7.01 6.36
N TYR A 115 -0.56 8.09 6.15
CA TYR A 115 -0.35 9.03 5.04
C TYR A 115 1.03 9.67 5.11
N SER A 116 1.43 10.17 6.28
CA SER A 116 2.71 10.86 6.49
C SER A 116 3.91 9.95 6.26
N GLU A 117 3.84 8.71 6.74
CA GLU A 117 4.87 7.69 6.49
C GLU A 117 5.03 7.39 4.99
N ARG A 118 3.91 7.19 4.29
CA ARG A 118 3.91 6.91 2.84
C ARG A 118 4.32 8.11 2.01
N PHE A 119 3.94 9.32 2.45
CA PHE A 119 4.38 10.55 1.83
C PHE A 119 5.91 10.66 1.90
N ARG A 120 6.50 10.33 3.05
CA ARG A 120 7.95 10.28 3.22
C ARG A 120 8.61 9.22 2.34
N ALA A 121 8.02 8.02 2.23
CA ALA A 121 8.56 6.96 1.38
C ALA A 121 8.55 7.33 -0.12
N VAL A 122 7.55 8.09 -0.57
CA VAL A 122 7.42 8.50 -1.98
C VAL A 122 8.23 9.76 -2.31
N ASN A 123 8.20 10.76 -1.42
CA ASN A 123 8.74 12.09 -1.67
C ASN A 123 10.08 12.35 -0.97
N PHE A 124 10.56 11.41 -0.16
CA PHE A 124 11.82 11.50 0.60
C PHE A 124 11.89 12.69 1.58
N THR A 125 10.75 13.26 1.94
CA THR A 125 10.59 14.36 2.89
C THR A 125 9.36 14.14 3.76
N PRO A 126 9.36 14.52 5.05
CA PRO A 126 8.16 14.43 5.88
C PRO A 126 7.08 15.41 5.40
N VAL A 127 5.83 15.13 5.79
CA VAL A 127 4.76 16.14 5.78
C VAL A 127 5.13 17.23 6.77
N ALA A 128 5.01 18.50 6.36
CA ALA A 128 5.49 19.64 7.15
C ALA A 128 4.51 20.08 8.25
N LEU A 129 3.25 19.64 8.17
CA LEU A 129 2.16 20.07 9.04
C LEU A 129 1.77 18.95 9.99
N ALA A 130 1.34 19.30 11.21
CA ALA A 130 0.62 18.39 12.09
C ALA A 130 -0.80 18.11 11.56
N PHE A 131 -1.48 17.09 12.10
CA PHE A 131 -2.82 16.70 11.63
C PHE A 131 -3.84 17.85 11.70
N GLU A 132 -3.89 18.56 12.81
CA GLU A 132 -4.83 19.67 13.02
C GLU A 132 -4.56 20.81 12.03
N GLU A 133 -3.29 21.16 11.83
CA GLU A 133 -2.89 22.19 10.88
C GLU A 133 -3.14 21.75 9.42
N TRP A 134 -2.95 20.47 9.11
CA TRP A 134 -3.29 19.91 7.80
C TRP A 134 -4.79 19.99 7.51
N LEU A 135 -5.64 19.73 8.52
CA LEU A 135 -7.10 19.84 8.39
C LEU A 135 -7.54 21.29 8.10
N GLU A 136 -6.89 22.27 8.72
CA GLU A 136 -7.19 23.69 8.52
C GLU A 136 -6.77 24.20 7.13
N ASN A 137 -5.80 23.55 6.48
CA ASN A 137 -5.21 24.00 5.21
C ASN A 137 -5.70 23.23 3.96
N ARG A 138 -6.68 22.34 4.10
CA ARG A 138 -7.20 21.52 2.97
C ARG A 138 -8.22 22.22 2.07
#